data_AF-A0A4R6G211-F1
#
_entry.id   AF-A0A4R6G211-F1
#
_cell.length_a   1.000
_cell.length_b   1.000
_cell.length_c   1.000
_cell.angle_alpha   90.00
_cell.angle_beta   90.00
_cell.angle_gamma   90.00
#
_symmetry.space_group_name_H-M   'P 1'
#
loop_
_entity.id
_entity.type
_entity.pdbx_description
1 polymer ?
#
loop_
_entity_poly.entity_id
_entity_poly.type
_entity_poly.pdbx_seq_one_letter_code
_entity_poly.pdbx_strand_id
1 'polypeptide(L)'
;MQGLFEFEQDGRYPLRRIPMIMRSNLDACGIKISLTAWITLSRDEREELVAMPCASESQRDLYRKRLAAMLAQHADNPDAVIEFVAIDAAPAWKNSAALPQNMSASLQELGLPLPDVRQWAALNELQRFAMIKLTRSGHKNANLLPAMKEFGLI
;
A
#
# COMPACT_ATOMS: atom_id res chain seq x y z
N MET A 1 8.01 12.90 -4.09
CA MET A 1 8.24 11.50 -3.65
C MET A 1 7.57 10.60 -4.68
N GLN A 2 8.29 9.67 -5.32
CA GLN A 2 7.67 8.82 -6.34
C GLN A 2 6.72 7.82 -5.67
N GLY A 3 5.54 7.59 -6.25
CA GLY A 3 4.58 6.57 -5.81
C GLY A 3 3.64 6.95 -4.66
N LEU A 4 3.71 8.17 -4.10
CA LEU A 4 2.72 8.64 -3.12
C LEU A 4 1.51 9.26 -3.84
N PHE A 5 0.30 8.83 -3.49
CA PHE A 5 -0.93 9.38 -4.06
C PHE A 5 -1.35 10.69 -3.37
N GLU A 6 -2.09 11.55 -4.08
CA GLU A 6 -2.60 12.81 -3.53
C GLU A 6 -3.55 12.58 -2.34
N PHE A 7 -4.41 11.55 -2.41
CA PHE A 7 -5.29 11.19 -1.29
C PHE A 7 -4.55 10.74 -0.02
N GLU A 8 -3.24 10.47 -0.10
CA GLU A 8 -2.40 10.07 1.04
C GLU A 8 -1.62 11.24 1.64
N GLN A 9 -1.61 12.39 0.96
CA GLN A 9 -0.90 13.58 1.40
C GLN A 9 -1.73 14.36 2.42
N ASP A 10 -1.65 13.93 3.68
CA ASP A 10 -2.07 14.76 4.82
C ASP A 10 -1.03 15.87 4.98
N GLY A 11 -1.23 17.02 4.32
CA GLY A 11 -0.28 18.13 4.24
C GLY A 11 0.18 18.71 5.58
N ARG A 12 -0.40 18.28 6.71
CA ARG A 12 0.05 18.61 8.06
C ARG A 12 0.96 17.54 8.69
N TYR A 13 0.84 16.28 8.28
CA TYR A 13 1.55 15.14 8.85
C TYR A 13 1.90 14.11 7.77
N PRO A 14 2.89 14.41 6.90
CA PRO A 14 3.29 13.48 5.86
C PRO A 14 3.69 12.13 6.48
N LEU A 15 3.25 11.04 5.82
CA LEU A 15 3.61 9.66 6.19
C LEU A 15 3.21 9.24 7.61
N ARG A 16 2.20 9.88 8.23
CA ARG A 16 1.63 9.42 9.52
C ARG A 16 0.93 8.07 9.40
N ARG A 17 0.37 7.76 8.23
CA ARG A 17 -0.15 6.44 7.87
C ARG A 17 0.87 5.74 6.96
N ILE A 18 0.79 4.41 6.90
CA ILE A 18 1.56 3.62 5.95
C ILE A 18 0.96 3.83 4.55
N PRO A 19 1.67 4.49 3.60
CA PRO A 19 1.15 4.78 2.27
C PRO A 19 1.07 3.53 1.39
N MET A 20 0.33 3.58 0.28
CA MET A 20 0.10 2.43 -0.59
C MET A 20 1.39 1.90 -1.21
N ILE A 21 2.32 2.77 -1.60
CA ILE A 21 3.63 2.34 -2.10
C ILE A 21 4.41 1.55 -1.04
N MET A 22 4.39 2.01 0.22
CA MET A 22 5.02 1.29 1.33
C MET A 22 4.36 -0.07 1.56
N ARG A 23 3.01 -0.13 1.56
CA ARG A 23 2.28 -1.40 1.68
C ARG A 23 2.58 -2.35 0.53
N SER A 24 2.70 -1.83 -0.69
CA SER A 24 3.04 -2.62 -1.87
C SER A 24 4.45 -3.21 -1.78
N ASN A 25 5.42 -2.42 -1.32
CA ASN A 25 6.79 -2.88 -1.08
C ASN A 25 6.86 -3.94 0.04
N LEU A 26 6.09 -3.75 1.12
CA LEU A 26 6.00 -4.73 2.22
C LEU A 26 5.43 -6.07 1.72
N ASP A 27 4.31 -6.05 0.97
CA ASP A 27 3.71 -7.23 0.36
C ASP A 27 4.69 -7.93 -0.60
N ALA A 28 5.42 -7.17 -1.43
CA ALA A 28 6.42 -7.71 -2.36
C ALA A 28 7.63 -8.35 -1.65
N CYS A 29 7.98 -7.82 -0.47
CA CYS A 29 9.05 -8.35 0.37
C CYS A 29 8.62 -9.53 1.26
N GLY A 30 7.33 -9.86 1.32
CA GLY A 30 6.82 -10.90 2.22
C GLY A 30 6.94 -10.53 3.70
N ILE A 31 6.81 -9.24 4.01
CA ILE A 31 6.95 -8.73 5.37
C ILE A 31 5.80 -7.80 5.73
N LYS A 32 5.57 -7.62 7.03
CA LYS A 32 4.55 -6.74 7.57
C LYS A 32 5.08 -6.07 8.84
N ILE A 33 4.66 -4.83 9.04
CA ILE A 33 4.92 -4.06 10.27
C ILE A 33 3.61 -3.45 10.77
N SER A 34 3.51 -3.21 12.07
CA SER A 34 2.37 -2.49 12.65
C SER A 34 2.41 -1.00 12.31
N LEU A 35 1.28 -0.30 12.47
CA LEU A 35 1.28 1.16 12.37
C LEU A 35 2.16 1.79 13.45
N THR A 36 2.20 1.21 14.66
CA THR A 36 3.05 1.68 15.75
C THR A 36 4.53 1.59 15.38
N ALA A 37 4.97 0.46 14.80
CA ALA A 37 6.33 0.30 14.28
C ALA A 37 6.67 1.39 13.25
N TRP A 38 5.75 1.62 12.29
CA TRP A 38 5.94 2.62 11.24
C TRP A 38 6.09 4.04 11.79
N ILE A 39 5.24 4.46 12.73
CA ILE A 39 5.31 5.82 13.28
C ILE A 39 6.44 6.02 14.29
N THR A 40 7.09 4.93 14.74
CA THR A 40 8.30 5.00 15.57
C THR A 40 9.50 5.46 14.75
N LEU A 41 9.53 5.12 13.46
CA LEU A 41 10.55 5.60 12.54
C LEU A 41 10.47 7.14 12.40
N SER A 42 11.65 7.75 12.31
CA SER A 42 11.77 9.17 11.98
C SER A 42 11.12 9.48 10.63
N ARG A 43 10.86 10.76 10.38
CA ARG A 43 10.31 11.18 9.09
C ARG A 43 11.27 10.81 7.95
N ASP A 44 12.56 11.08 8.11
CA ASP A 44 13.56 10.85 7.07
C ASP A 44 13.69 9.37 6.73
N GLU A 45 13.63 8.48 7.73
CA GLU A 45 13.63 7.03 7.50
C GLU A 45 12.38 6.57 6.72
N ARG A 46 11.21 7.13 7.04
CA ARG A 46 9.98 6.83 6.32
C ARG A 46 10.04 7.33 4.87
N GLU A 47 10.59 8.52 4.65
CA GLU A 47 10.79 9.08 3.30
C GLU A 47 11.79 8.25 2.49
N GLU A 48 12.86 7.78 3.11
CA GLU A 48 13.84 6.89 2.49
C GLU A 48 13.18 5.57 2.07
N LEU A 49 12.48 4.88 2.97
CA LEU A 49 11.81 3.62 2.68
C LEU A 49 10.79 3.74 1.53
N VAL A 50 10.05 4.85 1.49
CA VAL A 50 9.11 5.13 0.40
C VAL A 50 9.81 5.35 -0.94
N ALA A 51 11.00 5.95 -0.93
CA ALA A 51 11.79 6.21 -2.13
C ALA A 51 12.63 5.01 -2.60
N MET A 52 12.85 4.01 -1.75
CA MET A 52 13.67 2.84 -2.09
C MET A 52 13.01 1.96 -3.16
N PRO A 53 13.77 1.50 -4.17
CA PRO A 53 13.26 0.54 -5.15
C PRO A 53 13.06 -0.85 -4.54
N CYS A 54 12.06 -1.59 -5.03
CA CYS A 54 11.68 -2.91 -4.50
C CYS A 54 11.26 -3.92 -5.59
N ALA A 55 11.74 -3.74 -6.83
CA ALA A 55 11.27 -4.51 -7.98
C ALA A 55 11.97 -5.88 -8.11
N SER A 56 13.30 -5.92 -7.98
CA SER A 56 14.11 -7.15 -8.09
C SER A 56 14.29 -7.86 -6.74
N GLU A 57 14.70 -9.13 -6.77
CA GLU A 57 14.98 -9.87 -5.52
C GLU A 57 16.12 -9.24 -4.71
N SER A 58 17.17 -8.78 -5.39
CA SER A 58 18.27 -8.05 -4.73
C SER A 58 17.81 -6.75 -4.07
N GLN A 59 16.87 -6.04 -4.69
CA GLN A 59 16.27 -4.83 -4.12
C GLN A 59 15.39 -5.16 -2.91
N ARG A 60 14.60 -6.24 -2.97
CA ARG A 60 13.78 -6.72 -1.83
C ARG A 60 14.64 -7.14 -0.66
N ASP A 61 15.75 -7.84 -0.90
CA ASP A 61 16.73 -8.19 0.13
C ASP A 61 17.32 -6.95 0.81
N LEU A 62 17.71 -5.95 0.01
CA LEU A 62 18.21 -4.68 0.54
C LEU A 62 17.13 -3.96 1.35
N TYR A 63 15.89 -3.94 0.87
CA TYR A 63 14.75 -3.35 1.54
C TYR A 63 14.50 -3.98 2.92
N ARG A 64 14.45 -5.32 2.98
CA ARG A 64 14.31 -6.09 4.22
C ARG A 64 15.41 -5.74 5.23
N LYS A 65 16.67 -5.73 4.79
CA LYS A 65 17.82 -5.39 5.64
C LYS A 65 17.76 -3.95 6.14
N ARG A 66 17.40 -3.00 5.27
CA ARG A 66 17.32 -1.58 5.62
C ARG A 66 16.24 -1.32 6.67
N LEU A 67 15.03 -1.85 6.46
CA LEU A 67 13.94 -1.73 7.43
C LEU A 67 14.29 -2.38 8.78
N ALA A 68 14.91 -3.57 8.76
CA ALA A 68 15.35 -4.23 9.99
C ALA A 68 16.40 -3.41 10.76
N ALA A 69 17.36 -2.80 10.06
CA ALA A 69 18.39 -1.95 10.67
C ALA A 69 17.81 -0.66 11.26
N MET A 70 16.77 -0.08 10.65
CA MET A 70 16.06 1.08 11.19
C MET A 70 15.29 0.70 12.47
N LEU A 71 14.50 -0.38 12.42
CA LEU A 71 13.72 -0.82 13.59
C LEU A 71 14.59 -1.31 14.76
N ALA A 72 15.77 -1.88 14.48
CA ALA A 72 16.72 -2.29 15.53
C ALA A 72 17.20 -1.14 16.42
N GLN A 73 17.20 0.10 15.91
CA GLN A 73 17.53 1.29 16.71
C GLN A 73 16.43 1.65 17.73
N HIS A 74 15.26 1.02 17.61
CA HIS A 74 14.09 1.20 18.46
C HIS A 74 13.71 -0.10 19.18
N ALA A 75 14.69 -0.93 19.52
CA ALA A 75 14.46 -2.25 20.12
C ALA A 75 13.80 -2.21 21.51
N ASP A 76 13.75 -1.04 22.15
CA ASP A 76 12.99 -0.77 23.37
C ASP A 76 11.47 -0.69 23.14
N ASN A 77 11.05 -0.46 21.89
CA ASN A 77 9.65 -0.53 21.50
C ASN A 77 9.25 -1.98 21.14
N PRO A 78 8.38 -2.64 21.92
CA PRO A 78 7.97 -4.01 21.64
C PRO A 78 7.20 -4.16 20.31
N ASP A 79 6.65 -3.07 19.76
CA ASP A 79 5.96 -3.07 18.48
C ASP A 79 6.91 -2.92 17.28
N ALA A 80 8.20 -2.60 17.49
CA ALA A 80 9.19 -2.40 16.43
C ALA A 80 9.69 -3.73 15.82
N VAL A 81 8.75 -4.58 15.41
CA VAL A 81 8.98 -5.95 14.93
C VAL A 81 8.53 -6.10 13.49
N ILE A 82 9.26 -6.91 12.73
CA ILE A 82 8.90 -7.34 11.38
C ILE A 82 8.28 -8.74 11.46
N GLU A 83 7.04 -8.86 10.97
CA GLU A 83 6.37 -10.14 10.75
C GLU A 83 6.67 -10.64 9.33
N PHE A 84 7.04 -11.92 9.19
CA PHE A 84 7.14 -12.55 7.87
C PHE A 84 5.80 -13.14 7.46
N VAL A 85 5.40 -12.90 6.21
CA VAL A 85 4.15 -13.38 5.64
C VAL A 85 4.40 -14.04 4.29
N ALA A 86 3.53 -14.98 3.92
CA ALA A 86 3.60 -15.62 2.61
C ALA A 86 3.40 -14.57 1.50
N ILE A 87 4.29 -14.60 0.51
CA ILE A 87 4.14 -13.79 -0.70
C ILE A 87 3.06 -14.43 -1.56
N ASP A 88 2.05 -13.64 -1.94
CA ASP A 88 1.04 -14.06 -2.91
C ASP A 88 1.69 -14.18 -4.30
N ALA A 89 1.68 -15.40 -4.85
CA ALA A 89 2.27 -15.67 -6.16
C ALA A 89 1.44 -15.12 -7.33
N ALA A 90 0.13 -14.92 -7.12
CA ALA A 90 -0.80 -14.47 -8.15
C ALA A 90 -1.75 -13.38 -7.60
N PRO A 91 -1.20 -12.24 -7.16
CA PRO A 91 -2.00 -11.25 -6.49
C PRO A 91 -3.00 -10.60 -7.45
N ALA A 92 -4.22 -10.37 -6.95
CA ALA A 92 -5.35 -9.93 -7.77
C ALA A 92 -5.09 -8.61 -8.54
N TRP A 93 -4.24 -7.71 -8.03
CA TRP A 93 -3.89 -6.44 -8.70
C TRP A 93 -3.02 -6.61 -9.96
N LYS A 94 -2.40 -7.78 -10.15
CA LYS A 94 -1.68 -8.11 -11.39
C LYS A 94 -2.60 -8.55 -12.53
N ASN A 95 -3.83 -8.96 -12.22
CA ASN A 95 -4.81 -9.29 -13.24
C ASN A 95 -5.52 -8.02 -13.73
N SER A 96 -5.11 -7.50 -14.88
CA SER A 96 -5.75 -6.35 -15.53
C SER A 96 -6.97 -6.72 -16.38
N ALA A 97 -7.23 -8.01 -16.61
CA ALA A 97 -8.28 -8.49 -17.50
C ALA A 97 -9.65 -8.65 -16.82
N ALA A 98 -9.70 -8.63 -15.48
CA ALA A 98 -10.94 -8.77 -14.72
C ALA A 98 -10.89 -8.00 -13.41
N LEU A 99 -12.02 -7.44 -13.01
CA LEU A 99 -12.18 -6.83 -11.69
C LEU A 99 -12.26 -7.92 -10.61
N PRO A 100 -11.54 -7.77 -9.48
CA PRO A 100 -11.67 -8.67 -8.34
C PRO A 100 -13.10 -8.65 -7.77
N GLN A 101 -13.71 -9.83 -7.61
CA GLN A 101 -15.10 -9.95 -7.17
C GLN A 101 -15.37 -9.28 -5.81
N ASN A 102 -14.42 -9.41 -4.86
CA ASN A 102 -14.52 -8.78 -3.55
C ASN A 102 -14.49 -7.24 -3.61
N MET A 103 -13.70 -6.67 -4.52
CA MET A 103 -13.66 -5.23 -4.77
C MET A 103 -15.00 -4.76 -5.35
N SER A 104 -15.52 -5.48 -6.35
CA SER A 104 -16.83 -5.17 -6.96
C SER A 104 -17.97 -5.21 -5.95
N ALA A 105 -18.04 -6.26 -5.13
CA ALA A 105 -19.06 -6.38 -4.07
C ALA A 105 -18.97 -5.20 -3.08
N SER A 106 -17.77 -4.84 -2.63
CA SER A 106 -17.56 -3.73 -1.69
C SER A 106 -17.98 -2.37 -2.28
N LEU A 107 -17.69 -2.11 -3.55
CA LEU A 107 -18.09 -0.87 -4.22
C LEU A 107 -19.62 -0.78 -4.34
N GLN A 108 -20.29 -1.90 -4.68
CA GLN A 108 -21.75 -1.96 -4.74
C GLN A 108 -22.40 -1.73 -3.37
N GLU A 109 -21.89 -2.35 -2.31
CA GLU A 109 -22.37 -2.15 -0.93
C GLU A 109 -22.25 -0.69 -0.48
N LEU A 110 -21.21 0.00 -0.93
CA LEU A 110 -20.97 1.42 -0.64
C LEU A 110 -21.74 2.37 -1.57
N GLY A 111 -22.51 1.85 -2.54
CA GLY A 111 -23.22 2.66 -3.54
C GLY A 111 -22.29 3.44 -4.48
N LEU A 112 -21.06 2.95 -4.69
CA LEU A 112 -20.07 3.55 -5.57
C LEU A 112 -20.12 2.88 -6.95
N PRO A 113 -19.86 3.63 -8.04
CA PRO A 113 -19.86 3.06 -9.38
C PRO A 113 -18.74 2.04 -9.56
N LEU A 114 -19.01 1.02 -10.36
CA LEU A 114 -18.03 0.01 -10.74
C LEU A 114 -17.25 0.49 -11.96
N PRO A 115 -15.90 0.46 -11.92
CA PRO A 115 -15.10 0.63 -13.12
C PRO A 115 -15.44 -0.45 -14.16
N ASP A 116 -15.40 -0.09 -15.43
CA ASP A 116 -15.37 -1.11 -16.48
C ASP A 116 -13.97 -1.76 -16.58
N VAL A 117 -13.87 -2.86 -17.32
CA VAL A 117 -12.61 -3.59 -17.49
C VAL A 117 -11.54 -2.75 -18.18
N ARG A 118 -11.91 -1.82 -19.06
CA ARG A 118 -10.94 -0.95 -19.76
C ARG A 118 -10.36 0.08 -18.80
N GLN A 119 -11.20 0.71 -17.97
CA GLN A 119 -10.77 1.60 -16.90
C GLN A 119 -9.84 0.86 -15.92
N TRP A 120 -10.21 -0.36 -15.50
CA TRP A 120 -9.37 -1.20 -14.64
C TRP A 120 -8.02 -1.56 -15.28
N ALA A 121 -8.03 -1.89 -16.57
CA ALA A 121 -6.82 -2.23 -17.31
C ALA A 121 -5.88 -1.02 -17.48
N ALA A 122 -6.44 0.18 -17.63
CA ALA A 122 -5.69 1.42 -17.78
C ALA A 122 -4.98 1.87 -16.50
N LEU A 123 -5.43 1.41 -15.32
CA LEU A 123 -4.74 1.67 -14.06
C LEU A 123 -3.35 1.02 -14.06
N ASN A 124 -2.37 1.69 -13.46
CA ASN A 124 -1.08 1.06 -13.17
C ASN A 124 -1.20 0.04 -12.02
N GLU A 125 -0.16 -0.78 -11.83
CA GLU A 125 -0.18 -1.84 -10.81
C GLU A 125 -0.44 -1.31 -9.39
N LEU A 126 0.16 -0.16 -9.03
CA LEU A 126 0.01 0.44 -7.71
C LEU A 126 -1.41 1.00 -7.50
N GLN A 127 -2.04 1.57 -8.53
CA GLN A 127 -3.43 2.03 -8.48
C GLN A 127 -4.40 0.86 -8.30
N ARG A 128 -4.20 -0.26 -9.02
CA ARG A 128 -4.98 -1.49 -8.83
C ARG A 128 -4.80 -2.05 -7.41
N PHE A 129 -3.56 -2.08 -6.92
CA PHE A 129 -3.25 -2.47 -5.56
C PHE A 129 -3.99 -1.61 -4.53
N ALA A 130 -3.94 -0.27 -4.70
CA ALA A 130 -4.62 0.67 -3.83
C ALA A 130 -6.13 0.44 -3.81
N MET A 131 -6.78 0.29 -4.97
CA MET A 131 -8.21 0.00 -5.07
C MET A 131 -8.59 -1.24 -4.25
N ILE A 132 -7.89 -2.36 -4.45
CA ILE A 132 -8.15 -3.61 -3.72
C ILE A 132 -7.94 -3.44 -2.20
N LYS A 133 -6.91 -2.71 -1.77
CA LYS A 133 -6.63 -2.49 -0.34
C LYS A 133 -7.65 -1.56 0.31
N LEU A 134 -8.14 -0.55 -0.43
CA LEU A 134 -9.12 0.41 0.08
C LEU A 134 -10.53 -0.20 0.19
N THR A 135 -10.85 -1.24 -0.58
CA THR A 135 -12.13 -1.96 -0.51
C THR A 135 -12.15 -3.13 0.48
N ARG A 136 -10.99 -3.64 0.91
CA ARG A 136 -10.88 -4.83 1.79
C ARG A 136 -11.58 -4.72 3.14
N SER A 137 -11.87 -3.52 3.61
CA SER A 137 -12.35 -3.29 4.97
C SER A 137 -13.84 -3.59 5.18
N GLY A 138 -14.70 -3.62 4.16
CA GLY A 138 -16.17 -3.70 4.36
C GLY A 138 -16.77 -2.51 5.14
N HIS A 139 -15.95 -1.58 5.62
CA HIS A 139 -16.33 -0.30 6.20
C HIS A 139 -15.83 0.84 5.32
N LYS A 140 -16.54 1.98 5.41
CA LYS A 140 -16.31 3.19 4.62
C LYS A 140 -14.90 3.70 4.82
N ASN A 141 -14.03 3.44 3.85
CA ASN A 141 -12.68 3.97 3.84
C ASN A 141 -12.71 5.40 3.28
N ALA A 142 -12.34 6.38 4.11
CA ALA A 142 -12.35 7.79 3.72
C ALA A 142 -11.44 8.09 2.51
N ASN A 143 -10.44 7.25 2.24
CA ASN A 143 -9.53 7.41 1.11
C ASN A 143 -10.06 6.75 -0.18
N LEU A 144 -11.11 5.93 -0.14
CA LEU A 144 -11.62 5.24 -1.33
C LEU A 144 -12.19 6.21 -2.37
N LEU A 145 -13.09 7.11 -1.95
CA LEU A 145 -13.69 8.07 -2.87
C LEU A 145 -12.66 9.07 -3.46
N PRO A 146 -11.74 9.65 -2.67
CA PRO A 146 -10.61 10.41 -3.21
C PRO A 146 -9.75 9.62 -4.21
N ALA A 147 -9.42 8.37 -3.91
CA ALA A 147 -8.64 7.52 -4.82
C ALA A 147 -9.37 7.29 -6.14
N MET A 148 -10.68 7.01 -6.12
CA MET A 148 -11.46 6.83 -7.35
C MET A 148 -11.45 8.09 -8.23
N LYS A 149 -11.51 9.30 -7.63
CA LYS A 149 -11.40 10.57 -8.36
C LYS A 149 -10.01 10.77 -8.93
N GLU A 150 -8.98 10.58 -8.10
CA GLU A 150 -7.57 10.71 -8.51
C GLU A 150 -7.23 9.75 -9.65
N PHE A 151 -7.84 8.56 -9.66
CA PHE A 151 -7.62 7.53 -10.69
C PHE A 151 -8.52 7.69 -11.92
N GLY A 152 -9.38 8.72 -11.98
CA GLY A 152 -10.27 8.98 -13.11
C GLY A 152 -11.35 7.90 -13.31
N LEU A 153 -11.75 7.22 -12.23
CA LEU A 153 -12.80 6.20 -12.26
C LEU A 153 -14.20 6.80 -12.11
N ILE A 154 -14.29 8.03 -11.61
CA ILE A 154 -15.52 8.81 -11.37
C ILE A 154 -15.30 10.29 -11.61
#